data_AF-A0A7X9D5R6-F1
#
_entry.id   AF-A0A7X9D5R6-F1
#
_cell.length_a   1.000
_cell.length_b   1.000
_cell.length_c   1.000
_cell.angle_alpha   90.00
_cell.angle_beta   90.00
_cell.angle_gamma   90.00
#
_symmetry.space_group_name_H-M   'P 1'
#
loop_
_entity.id
_entity.type
_entity.pdbx_description
1 polymer ?
#
loop_
_entity_poly.entity_id
_entity_poly.type
_entity_poly.pdbx_seq_one_letter_code
_entity_poly.pdbx_strand_id
1 'polypeptide(L)'
;MKTENMFENIKAFAFDVDGVFTDGSILSMPDGDLLRTFDSKDCFAVRMAVDNGYPVAIITGGCSQSIIHRAQSLGVKPRDLYQLSRDKRPDFLRFCSDYGLQPSEVAFVGDDIPDIPALREAGLAVAPSDAVTEVKEACNYISPFPGGRGCIRDVVEKVLKTQDKWHFDPELPVSARYPDHISKLSKKTGRNV
;
A
#
# COMPACT_ATOMS: atom_id res chain seq x y z
N MET A 1 -8.53 -29.28 11.76
CA MET A 1 -8.11 -28.31 10.74
C MET A 1 -6.99 -27.48 11.33
N LYS A 2 -5.78 -27.49 10.75
CA LYS A 2 -4.84 -26.40 11.02
C LYS A 2 -5.50 -25.15 10.47
N THR A 3 -5.75 -24.14 11.30
CA THR A 3 -6.18 -22.83 10.82
C THR A 3 -5.04 -22.31 9.95
N GLU A 4 -5.22 -22.30 8.63
CA GLU A 4 -4.22 -21.73 7.72
C GLU A 4 -4.00 -20.27 8.11
N ASN A 5 -2.74 -19.87 8.24
CA ASN A 5 -2.39 -18.51 8.57
C ASN A 5 -2.64 -17.65 7.32
N MET A 6 -3.69 -16.81 7.34
CA MET A 6 -4.09 -15.96 6.20
C MET A 6 -2.98 -15.03 5.68
N PHE A 7 -1.92 -14.80 6.47
CA PHE A 7 -0.77 -13.97 6.08
C PHE A 7 0.32 -14.73 5.31
N GLU A 8 0.32 -16.07 5.35
CA GLU A 8 1.42 -16.91 4.87
C GLU A 8 1.55 -16.93 3.34
N ASN A 9 0.42 -16.91 2.62
CA ASN A 9 0.39 -17.05 1.17
C ASN A 9 0.45 -15.73 0.38
N ILE A 10 0.58 -14.59 1.08
CA ILE A 10 0.56 -13.27 0.46
C ILE A 10 1.90 -12.98 -0.23
N LYS A 11 1.84 -12.58 -1.49
CA LYS A 11 2.98 -12.30 -2.37
C LYS A 11 3.00 -10.88 -2.93
N ALA A 12 1.89 -10.15 -2.82
CA ALA A 12 1.78 -8.76 -3.22
C ALA A 12 0.78 -7.99 -2.35
N PHE A 13 0.84 -6.66 -2.43
CA PHE A 13 -0.07 -5.78 -1.72
C PHE A 13 -0.74 -4.79 -2.67
N ALA A 14 -2.00 -4.47 -2.40
CA ALA A 14 -2.75 -3.40 -3.04
C ALA A 14 -3.39 -2.54 -1.96
N PHE A 15 -3.38 -1.23 -2.14
CA PHE A 15 -3.87 -0.29 -1.14
C PHE A 15 -4.75 0.79 -1.81
N ASP A 16 -5.86 1.14 -1.15
CA ASP A 16 -6.43 2.48 -1.31
C ASP A 16 -5.50 3.55 -0.70
N VAL A 17 -5.76 4.83 -1.01
CA VAL A 17 -5.08 5.99 -0.42
C VAL A 17 -5.88 6.63 0.72
N ASP A 18 -7.09 7.11 0.44
CA ASP A 18 -7.79 8.06 1.29
C ASP A 18 -8.65 7.31 2.32
N GLY A 19 -8.15 7.20 3.56
CA GLY A 19 -8.73 6.33 4.60
C GLY A 19 -7.91 5.06 4.84
N VAL A 20 -6.84 4.84 4.06
CA VAL A 20 -5.89 3.74 4.25
C VAL A 20 -4.46 4.26 4.47
N PHE A 21 -3.87 4.94 3.50
CA PHE A 21 -2.59 5.64 3.67
C PHE A 21 -2.73 6.95 4.48
N THR A 22 -3.92 7.55 4.43
CA THR A 22 -4.31 8.75 5.15
C THR A 22 -5.43 8.42 6.12
N ASP A 23 -5.73 9.33 7.06
CA ASP A 23 -6.87 9.20 7.98
C ASP A 23 -8.20 9.66 7.33
N GLY A 24 -8.28 9.65 6.00
CA GLY A 24 -9.43 10.11 5.22
C GLY A 24 -9.57 11.63 5.13
N SER A 25 -8.79 12.40 5.91
CA SER A 25 -8.86 13.86 5.88
C SER A 25 -8.19 14.43 4.62
N ILE A 26 -8.90 15.32 3.93
CA ILE A 26 -8.40 16.07 2.78
C ILE A 26 -8.47 17.55 3.10
N LEU A 27 -7.32 18.23 3.08
CA LEU A 27 -7.27 19.68 3.22
C LEU A 27 -7.40 20.33 1.85
N SER A 28 -8.51 21.03 1.63
CA SER A 28 -8.78 21.77 0.40
C SER A 28 -8.19 23.18 0.46
N MET A 29 -7.32 23.50 -0.48
CA MET A 29 -6.64 24.79 -0.58
C MET A 29 -7.43 25.78 -1.46
N PRO A 30 -7.24 27.10 -1.30
CA PRO A 30 -7.97 28.11 -2.09
C PRO A 30 -7.76 28.04 -3.61
N ASP A 31 -6.65 27.47 -4.06
CA ASP A 31 -6.30 27.23 -5.47
C ASP A 31 -6.87 25.92 -6.03
N GLY A 32 -7.55 25.14 -5.18
CA GLY A 32 -8.13 23.83 -5.53
C GLY A 32 -7.20 22.65 -5.26
N ASP A 33 -5.98 22.87 -4.77
CA ASP A 33 -5.10 21.77 -4.38
C ASP A 33 -5.65 21.00 -3.17
N LEU A 34 -5.45 19.69 -3.18
CA LEU A 34 -5.92 18.76 -2.15
C LEU A 34 -4.74 18.12 -1.43
N LEU A 35 -4.48 18.53 -0.19
CA LEU A 35 -3.37 18.04 0.62
C LEU A 35 -3.79 16.85 1.49
N ARG A 36 -2.87 15.90 1.62
CA ARG A 36 -3.03 14.64 2.37
C ARG A 36 -1.88 14.47 3.34
N THR A 37 -2.16 13.87 4.49
CA THR A 37 -1.14 13.50 5.47
C THR A 37 -0.93 11.98 5.44
N PHE A 38 0.32 11.55 5.32
CA PHE A 38 0.71 10.14 5.31
C PHE A 38 1.45 9.78 6.60
N ASP A 39 1.24 8.58 7.12
CA ASP A 39 1.99 8.08 8.27
C ASP A 39 3.37 7.55 7.88
N SER A 40 4.39 7.92 8.65
CA SER A 40 5.77 7.55 8.36
C SER A 40 6.07 6.07 8.60
N LYS A 41 5.39 5.42 9.55
CA LYS A 41 5.58 4.00 9.88
C LYS A 41 4.91 3.11 8.85
N ASP A 42 3.72 3.50 8.37
CA ASP A 42 3.03 2.85 7.24
C ASP A 42 3.92 2.89 6.00
N CYS A 43 4.47 4.05 5.70
CA CYS A 43 5.36 4.24 4.55
C CYS A 43 6.65 3.42 4.65
N PHE A 44 7.23 3.29 5.86
CA PHE A 44 8.36 2.40 6.09
C PHE A 44 8.00 0.94 5.80
N ALA A 45 6.82 0.48 6.20
CA ALA A 45 6.40 -0.89 5.97
C ALA A 45 6.20 -1.21 4.49
N VAL A 46 5.54 -0.33 3.74
CA VAL A 46 5.43 -0.47 2.28
C VAL A 46 6.81 -0.53 1.64
N ARG A 47 7.73 0.31 2.10
CA ARG A 47 9.08 0.29 1.56
C ARG A 47 9.80 -1.02 1.86
N MET A 48 9.68 -1.55 3.07
CA MET A 48 10.22 -2.86 3.43
C MET A 48 9.65 -3.97 2.53
N ALA A 49 8.36 -3.92 2.19
CA ALA A 49 7.77 -4.88 1.24
C ALA A 49 8.38 -4.75 -0.16
N VAL A 50 8.50 -3.54 -0.69
CA VAL A 50 9.13 -3.29 -2.00
C VAL A 50 10.59 -3.74 -2.01
N ASP A 51 11.37 -3.42 -0.98
CA ASP A 51 12.78 -3.82 -0.83
C ASP A 51 12.92 -5.36 -0.76
N ASN A 52 11.90 -6.07 -0.25
CA ASN A 52 11.82 -7.53 -0.24
C ASN A 52 11.20 -8.14 -1.52
N GLY A 53 11.02 -7.33 -2.57
CA GLY A 53 10.57 -7.79 -3.89
C GLY A 53 9.06 -8.01 -4.03
N TYR A 54 8.24 -7.57 -3.07
CA TYR A 54 6.79 -7.65 -3.20
C TYR A 54 6.31 -6.61 -4.23
N PRO A 55 5.52 -7.01 -5.23
CA PRO A 55 4.73 -6.07 -6.01
C PRO A 55 3.78 -5.29 -5.09
N VAL A 56 3.69 -3.98 -5.30
CA VAL A 56 2.76 -3.10 -4.58
C VAL A 56 1.98 -2.27 -5.58
N ALA A 57 0.65 -2.30 -5.47
CA ALA A 57 -0.26 -1.43 -6.19
C ALA A 57 -0.88 -0.37 -5.28
N ILE A 58 -1.17 0.80 -5.86
CA ILE A 58 -2.02 1.84 -5.26
C ILE A 58 -3.21 2.06 -6.19
N ILE A 59 -4.43 1.86 -5.69
CA ILE A 59 -5.66 1.96 -6.48
C ILE A 59 -6.59 2.95 -5.78
N THR A 60 -6.77 4.12 -6.37
CA THR A 60 -7.49 5.25 -5.75
C THR A 60 -8.46 5.93 -6.70
N GLY A 61 -9.58 6.42 -6.16
CA GLY A 61 -10.48 7.32 -6.87
C GLY A 61 -9.91 8.74 -7.02
N GLY A 62 -8.94 9.12 -6.19
CA GLY A 62 -8.26 10.40 -6.25
C GLY A 62 -7.29 10.52 -7.42
N CYS A 63 -6.93 11.76 -7.77
CA CYS A 63 -5.87 12.05 -8.72
C CYS A 63 -5.16 13.34 -8.30
N SER A 64 -3.85 13.25 -8.05
CA SER A 64 -3.03 14.42 -7.71
C SER A 64 -1.54 14.14 -7.90
N GLN A 65 -0.76 15.20 -8.11
CA GLN A 65 0.70 15.09 -8.15
C GLN A 65 1.27 14.59 -6.82
N SER A 66 0.65 14.91 -5.69
CA SER A 66 1.07 14.41 -4.38
C SER A 66 0.97 12.89 -4.27
N ILE A 67 -0.08 12.27 -4.82
CA ILE A 67 -0.24 10.80 -4.82
C ILE A 67 0.87 10.16 -5.68
N ILE A 68 1.10 10.69 -6.88
CA ILE A 68 2.13 10.19 -7.80
C ILE A 68 3.52 10.25 -7.16
N HIS A 69 3.91 11.41 -6.66
CA HIS A 69 5.22 11.57 -6.02
C HIS A 69 5.35 10.71 -4.77
N ARG A 70 4.27 10.55 -3.99
CA ARG A 70 4.32 9.70 -2.80
C ARG A 70 4.50 8.23 -3.17
N ALA A 71 3.70 7.71 -4.11
CA ALA A 71 3.82 6.34 -4.62
C ALA A 71 5.25 6.04 -5.10
N GLN A 72 5.81 6.93 -5.91
CA GLN A 72 7.19 6.82 -6.40
C GLN A 72 8.21 6.85 -5.26
N SER A 73 8.02 7.68 -4.23
CA SER A 73 8.91 7.73 -3.05
C SER A 73 8.94 6.42 -2.27
N LEU A 74 7.86 5.63 -2.33
CA LEU A 74 7.76 4.31 -1.72
C LEU A 74 8.36 3.20 -2.59
N GLY A 75 8.69 3.49 -3.86
CA GLY A 75 9.17 2.50 -4.82
C GLY A 75 8.07 1.75 -5.58
N VAL A 76 6.82 2.22 -5.49
CA VAL A 76 5.71 1.73 -6.32
C VAL A 76 6.00 2.10 -7.78
N LYS A 77 5.91 1.12 -8.69
CA LYS A 77 6.18 1.36 -10.10
C LYS A 77 5.08 2.23 -10.70
N PRO A 78 5.39 3.16 -11.63
CA PRO A 78 4.37 4.02 -12.23
C PRO A 78 3.21 3.27 -12.88
N ARG A 79 3.42 2.05 -13.39
CA ARG A 79 2.38 1.20 -13.99
C ARG A 79 1.42 0.58 -12.97
N ASP A 80 1.80 0.54 -11.69
CA ASP A 80 1.05 -0.07 -10.60
C ASP A 80 0.33 1.00 -9.75
N LEU A 81 0.28 2.24 -10.26
CA LEU A 81 -0.51 3.35 -9.71
C LEU A 81 -1.75 3.58 -10.58
N TYR A 82 -2.91 3.23 -10.05
CA TYR A 82 -4.21 3.34 -10.71
C TYR A 82 -4.98 4.50 -10.06
N GLN A 83 -5.25 5.55 -10.84
CA GLN A 83 -5.95 6.76 -10.39
C GLN A 83 -7.31 6.86 -11.06
N LEU A 84 -8.21 7.67 -10.46
CA LEU A 84 -9.60 7.83 -10.94
C LEU A 84 -10.37 6.50 -10.99
N SER A 85 -9.97 5.52 -10.17
CA SER A 85 -10.57 4.21 -10.09
C SER A 85 -11.84 4.24 -9.25
N ARG A 86 -13.00 4.13 -9.90
CA ARG A 86 -14.34 4.15 -9.26
C ARG A 86 -14.86 2.77 -8.89
N ASP A 87 -14.59 1.78 -9.75
CA ASP A 87 -14.66 0.36 -9.42
C ASP A 87 -13.23 -0.14 -9.43
N LYS A 88 -12.73 -0.56 -8.27
CA LYS A 88 -11.32 -0.93 -8.10
C LYS A 88 -11.01 -2.36 -8.53
N ARG A 89 -12.03 -3.19 -8.73
CA ARG A 89 -11.86 -4.60 -9.08
C ARG A 89 -11.12 -4.79 -10.42
N PRO A 90 -11.44 -4.09 -11.53
CA PRO A 90 -10.70 -4.25 -12.77
C PRO A 90 -9.21 -3.92 -12.64
N ASP A 91 -8.87 -2.85 -11.91
CA ASP A 91 -7.47 -2.45 -11.68
C ASP A 91 -6.74 -3.46 -10.80
N PHE A 92 -7.40 -3.98 -9.76
CA PHE A 92 -6.87 -5.04 -8.91
C PHE A 92 -6.62 -6.34 -9.68
N LEU A 93 -7.58 -6.80 -10.49
CA LEU A 93 -7.43 -8.02 -11.29
C LEU A 93 -6.36 -7.84 -12.38
N ARG A 94 -6.26 -6.65 -12.97
CA ARG A 94 -5.18 -6.31 -13.90
C ARG A 94 -3.83 -6.38 -13.21
N PHE A 95 -3.68 -5.79 -12.03
CA PHE A 95 -2.45 -5.89 -11.24
C PHE A 95 -2.06 -7.34 -10.97
N CYS A 96 -3.02 -8.18 -10.55
CA CYS A 96 -2.77 -9.61 -10.35
C CYS A 96 -2.26 -10.28 -11.63
N SER A 97 -2.94 -10.03 -12.75
CA SER A 97 -2.59 -10.59 -14.07
C SER A 97 -1.20 -10.14 -14.55
N ASP A 98 -0.86 -8.86 -14.40
CA ASP A 98 0.43 -8.28 -14.84
C ASP A 98 1.63 -8.92 -14.12
N TYR A 99 1.41 -9.45 -12.92
CA TYR A 99 2.41 -10.17 -12.11
C TYR A 99 2.23 -11.70 -12.11
N GLY A 100 1.25 -12.24 -12.83
CA GLY A 100 0.96 -13.69 -12.85
C GLY A 100 0.53 -14.25 -11.49
N LEU A 101 -0.10 -13.42 -10.66
CA LEU A 101 -0.58 -13.76 -9.32
C LEU A 101 -2.05 -14.18 -9.36
N GLN A 102 -2.41 -15.12 -8.50
CA GLN A 102 -3.82 -15.35 -8.18
C GLN A 102 -4.31 -14.27 -7.20
N PRO A 103 -5.58 -13.81 -7.31
CA PRO A 103 -6.15 -12.88 -6.34
C PRO A 103 -6.00 -13.32 -4.87
N SER A 104 -6.04 -14.63 -4.63
CA SER A 104 -5.83 -15.27 -3.32
C SER A 104 -4.41 -15.07 -2.74
N GLU A 105 -3.44 -14.63 -3.54
CA GLU A 105 -2.05 -14.36 -3.13
C GLU A 105 -1.82 -12.87 -2.87
N VAL A 106 -2.84 -12.03 -2.95
CA VAL A 106 -2.71 -10.57 -2.82
C VAL A 106 -3.50 -10.08 -1.62
N ALA A 107 -2.89 -9.20 -0.83
CA ALA A 107 -3.58 -8.46 0.20
C ALA A 107 -4.13 -7.14 -0.38
N PHE A 108 -5.41 -6.84 -0.12
CA PHE A 108 -6.01 -5.55 -0.43
C PHE A 108 -6.45 -4.86 0.85
N VAL A 109 -6.07 -3.59 1.03
CA VAL A 109 -6.52 -2.75 2.15
C VAL A 109 -7.41 -1.62 1.62
N GLY A 110 -8.64 -1.54 2.12
CA GLY A 110 -9.64 -0.54 1.74
C GLY A 110 -10.49 -0.12 2.94
N ASP A 111 -11.13 1.05 2.86
CA ASP A 111 -11.87 1.66 3.98
C ASP A 111 -13.32 2.04 3.65
N ASP A 112 -13.66 2.21 2.37
CA ASP A 112 -15.00 2.64 1.92
C ASP A 112 -15.60 1.74 0.82
N ILE A 113 -16.89 1.93 0.52
CA ILE A 113 -17.72 1.12 -0.37
C ILE A 113 -17.09 0.82 -1.74
N PRO A 114 -16.39 1.76 -2.42
CA PRO A 114 -15.74 1.48 -3.71
C PRO A 114 -14.66 0.40 -3.67
N ASP A 115 -14.12 0.07 -2.48
CA ASP A 115 -13.12 -0.97 -2.28
C ASP A 115 -13.72 -2.37 -2.26
N ILE A 116 -14.99 -2.52 -1.85
CA ILE A 116 -15.64 -3.81 -1.61
C ILE A 116 -15.50 -4.79 -2.79
N PRO A 117 -15.71 -4.37 -4.06
CA PRO A 117 -15.53 -5.28 -5.18
C PRO A 117 -14.12 -5.85 -5.31
N ALA A 118 -13.06 -5.08 -5.00
CA ALA A 118 -11.68 -5.56 -5.03
C ALA A 118 -11.33 -6.39 -3.78
N LEU A 119 -11.80 -5.95 -2.60
CA LEU A 119 -11.63 -6.68 -1.33
C LEU A 119 -12.17 -8.11 -1.43
N ARG A 120 -13.33 -8.31 -2.06
CA ARG A 120 -13.94 -9.64 -2.21
C ARG A 120 -13.15 -10.61 -3.10
N GLU A 121 -12.29 -10.10 -3.96
CA GLU A 121 -11.41 -10.92 -4.81
C GLU A 121 -10.10 -11.28 -4.10
N ALA A 122 -9.65 -10.43 -3.18
CA ALA A 122 -8.35 -10.57 -2.52
C ALA A 122 -8.31 -11.75 -1.54
N GLY A 123 -7.15 -12.42 -1.46
CA GLY A 123 -6.93 -13.49 -0.49
C GLY A 123 -6.88 -12.99 0.95
N LEU A 124 -6.29 -11.80 1.15
CA LEU A 124 -6.29 -11.09 2.42
C LEU A 124 -6.99 -9.74 2.25
N ALA A 125 -8.27 -9.69 2.61
CA ALA A 125 -9.09 -8.50 2.58
C ALA A 125 -9.02 -7.81 3.94
N VAL A 126 -8.49 -6.59 3.95
CA VAL A 126 -8.19 -5.83 5.17
C VAL A 126 -9.00 -4.55 5.22
N ALA A 127 -9.61 -4.31 6.38
CA ALA A 127 -10.16 -3.00 6.74
C ALA A 127 -9.36 -2.34 7.87
N PRO A 128 -9.09 -1.02 7.81
CA PRO A 128 -8.76 -0.21 8.98
C PRO A 128 -9.84 -0.28 10.08
N SER A 129 -9.45 0.01 11.33
CA SER A 129 -10.37 -0.03 12.48
C SER A 129 -11.52 0.99 12.39
N ASP A 130 -11.35 2.05 11.62
CA ASP A 130 -12.27 3.17 11.39
C ASP A 130 -12.98 3.10 10.04
N ALA A 131 -12.73 2.06 9.23
CA ALA A 131 -13.46 1.81 7.99
C ALA A 131 -14.98 1.68 8.23
N VAL A 132 -15.75 1.93 7.17
CA VAL A 132 -17.22 1.77 7.20
C VAL A 132 -17.60 0.31 7.49
N THR A 133 -18.80 0.11 8.06
CA THR A 133 -19.24 -1.20 8.53
C THR A 133 -19.28 -2.23 7.40
N GLU A 134 -19.78 -1.82 6.23
CA GLU A 134 -19.91 -2.63 5.03
C GLU A 134 -18.56 -3.17 4.54
N VAL A 135 -17.50 -2.39 4.70
CA VAL A 135 -16.13 -2.80 4.35
C VAL A 135 -15.60 -3.79 5.36
N LYS A 136 -15.81 -3.54 6.66
CA LYS A 136 -15.42 -4.49 7.72
C LYS A 136 -16.10 -5.85 7.54
N GLU A 137 -17.37 -5.87 7.12
CA GLU A 137 -18.12 -7.10 6.82
C GLU A 137 -17.58 -7.85 5.59
N ALA A 138 -16.97 -7.14 4.64
CA ALA A 138 -16.34 -7.73 3.46
C ALA A 138 -14.91 -8.25 3.70
N CYS A 139 -14.29 -7.87 4.82
CA CYS A 139 -12.89 -8.16 5.12
C CYS A 139 -12.73 -9.39 6.03
N ASN A 140 -11.63 -10.11 5.84
CA ASN A 140 -11.27 -11.26 6.67
C ASN A 140 -10.25 -10.90 7.77
N TYR A 141 -9.67 -9.70 7.71
CA TYR A 141 -8.89 -9.12 8.79
C TYR A 141 -9.25 -7.65 9.02
N ILE A 142 -9.50 -7.28 10.27
CA ILE A 142 -9.70 -5.88 10.68
C ILE A 142 -8.48 -5.48 11.48
N SER A 143 -7.72 -4.50 10.98
CA SER A 143 -6.59 -3.98 11.74
C SER A 143 -7.11 -3.28 13.00
N PRO A 144 -6.43 -3.41 14.16
CA PRO A 144 -6.77 -2.62 15.34
C PRO A 144 -6.38 -1.14 15.20
N PHE A 145 -5.72 -0.75 14.09
CA PHE A 145 -5.29 0.61 13.83
C PHE A 145 -6.16 1.30 12.77
N PRO A 146 -6.35 2.63 12.87
CA PRO A 146 -7.08 3.39 11.86
C PRO A 146 -6.25 3.65 10.59
N GLY A 147 -6.93 4.11 9.56
CA GLY A 147 -6.34 4.64 8.33
C GLY A 147 -5.31 5.73 8.61
N GLY A 148 -4.18 5.72 7.90
CA GLY A 148 -3.11 6.72 8.07
C GLY A 148 -2.54 6.81 9.48
N ARG A 149 -2.71 5.74 10.28
CA ARG A 149 -2.31 5.64 11.68
C ARG A 149 -1.83 4.23 12.04
N GLY A 150 -1.21 3.51 11.11
CA GLY A 150 -0.57 2.23 11.39
C GLY A 150 -1.27 1.00 10.82
N CYS A 151 -2.41 1.13 10.14
CA CYS A 151 -3.11 -0.01 9.52
C CYS A 151 -2.22 -0.74 8.50
N ILE A 152 -1.54 0.01 7.62
CA ILE A 152 -0.64 -0.57 6.63
C ILE A 152 0.57 -1.22 7.31
N ARG A 153 1.15 -0.54 8.31
CA ARG A 153 2.26 -1.05 9.11
C ARG A 153 1.90 -2.39 9.74
N ASP A 154 0.74 -2.48 10.36
CA ASP A 154 0.26 -3.69 11.02
C ASP A 154 0.19 -4.88 10.05
N VAL A 155 -0.51 -4.72 8.92
CA VAL A 155 -0.71 -5.79 7.95
C VAL A 155 0.59 -6.22 7.28
N VAL A 156 1.36 -5.26 6.77
CA VAL A 156 2.60 -5.56 6.06
C VAL A 156 3.61 -6.21 6.98
N GLU A 157 3.74 -5.73 8.22
CA GLU A 157 4.62 -6.35 9.22
C GLU A 157 4.18 -7.78 9.55
N LYS A 158 2.88 -8.05 9.70
CA LYS A 158 2.38 -9.41 9.95
C LYS A 158 2.71 -10.37 8.81
N VAL A 159 2.48 -9.96 7.56
CA VAL A 159 2.81 -10.76 6.38
C VAL A 159 4.31 -11.05 6.32
N LEU A 160 5.14 -10.01 6.37
CA LEU A 160 6.59 -10.18 6.26
C LEU A 160 7.17 -10.96 7.44
N LYS A 161 6.70 -10.75 8.67
CA LYS A 161 7.15 -11.55 9.84
C LYS A 161 6.74 -13.02 9.72
N THR A 162 5.52 -13.30 9.26
CA THR A 162 5.05 -14.67 9.04
C THR A 162 5.94 -15.40 8.03
N GLN A 163 6.49 -14.69 7.06
CA GLN A 163 7.34 -15.22 6.00
C GLN A 163 8.84 -15.05 6.25
N ASP A 164 9.24 -14.66 7.48
CA ASP A 164 10.64 -14.40 7.87
C ASP A 164 11.39 -13.39 6.98
N LYS A 165 10.68 -12.35 6.53
CA LYS A 165 11.17 -11.28 5.64
C LYS A 165 11.14 -9.88 6.28
N TRP A 166 10.83 -9.78 7.58
CA TRP A 166 10.82 -8.50 8.30
C TRP A 166 12.19 -8.17 8.93
N HIS A 167 13.22 -8.07 8.08
CA HIS A 167 14.61 -7.85 8.50
C HIS A 167 15.16 -6.57 7.88
N PHE A 168 15.51 -5.59 8.71
CA PHE A 168 16.12 -4.34 8.25
C PHE A 168 17.64 -4.47 8.24
N ASP A 169 18.25 -4.39 7.07
CA ASP A 169 19.71 -4.35 6.91
C ASP A 169 20.20 -2.91 6.68
N PRO A 170 20.78 -2.22 7.69
CA PRO A 170 21.24 -0.85 7.55
C PRO A 170 22.36 -0.65 6.50
N GLU A 171 23.05 -1.71 6.10
CA GLU A 171 24.19 -1.65 5.17
C GLU A 171 23.78 -1.79 3.70
N LEU A 172 22.51 -2.14 3.42
CA LEU A 172 21.97 -2.18 2.05
C LEU A 172 22.09 -0.78 1.40
N PRO A 173 22.78 -0.65 0.25
CA PRO A 173 23.02 0.63 -0.40
C PRO A 173 21.72 1.40 -0.64
N VAL A 174 21.73 2.71 -0.39
CA VAL A 174 20.58 3.58 -0.66
C VAL A 174 20.23 3.48 -2.15
N SER A 175 21.19 3.30 -3.05
CA SER A 175 20.95 3.09 -4.49
C SER A 175 20.18 1.81 -4.82
N ALA A 176 20.39 0.73 -4.05
CA ALA A 176 19.67 -0.53 -4.19
C ALA A 176 18.21 -0.40 -3.72
N ARG A 177 17.96 0.44 -2.72
CA ARG A 177 16.60 0.76 -2.26
C ARG A 177 15.93 1.77 -3.19
N TYR A 178 16.62 2.85 -3.58
CA TYR A 178 16.09 4.04 -4.27
C TYR A 178 16.66 4.24 -5.69
N PRO A 179 16.46 3.32 -6.63
CA PRO A 179 17.10 3.41 -7.96
C PRO A 179 16.74 4.70 -8.72
N ASP A 180 15.53 5.23 -8.53
CA ASP A 180 15.05 6.41 -9.26
C ASP A 180 15.26 7.76 -8.52
N HIS A 181 15.51 7.76 -7.20
CA HIS A 181 15.60 9.01 -6.41
C HIS A 181 17.03 9.53 -6.23
N ILE A 182 18.06 8.68 -6.32
CA ILE A 182 19.45 9.10 -6.08
C ILE A 182 20.00 10.01 -7.19
N SER A 183 19.48 9.90 -8.42
CA SER A 183 19.90 10.77 -9.54
C SER A 183 19.74 12.27 -9.24
N LYS A 184 18.84 12.64 -8.32
CA LYS A 184 18.55 14.03 -7.93
C LYS A 184 19.19 14.48 -6.61
N LEU A 185 19.53 13.56 -5.70
CA LEU A 185 20.05 13.89 -4.36
C LEU A 185 21.59 13.91 -4.26
N SER A 186 22.32 13.12 -5.07
CA SER A 186 23.79 13.12 -5.02
C SER A 186 24.40 14.48 -5.38
N LYS A 187 23.70 15.28 -6.21
CA LYS A 187 24.11 16.64 -6.58
C LYS A 187 23.99 17.67 -5.46
N LYS A 188 23.32 17.37 -4.33
CA LYS A 188 22.96 18.37 -3.32
C LYS A 188 23.59 18.18 -1.94
N THR A 189 24.11 17.00 -1.60
CA THR A 189 24.49 16.68 -0.21
C THR A 189 25.95 16.26 -0.01
N GLY A 190 26.73 16.01 -1.07
CA GLY A 190 28.15 15.69 -0.97
C GLY A 190 28.50 14.42 -0.17
N ARG A 191 27.50 13.60 0.20
CA ARG A 191 27.71 12.26 0.76
C ARG A 191 27.76 11.29 -0.40
N ASN A 192 28.76 10.41 -0.40
CA ASN A 192 28.78 9.25 -1.29
C ASN A 192 27.57 8.38 -0.93
N VAL A 193 26.63 8.29 -1.87
CA VAL A 193 25.43 7.45 -1.84
C VAL A 193 25.64 6.20 -2.67
#